data_AF-A0A7I4ES11-F1
#
_entry.id   AF-A0A7I4ES11-F1
#
_cell.length_a   1.000
_cell.length_b   1.000
_cell.length_c   1.000
_cell.angle_alpha   90.00
_cell.angle_beta   90.00
_cell.angle_gamma   90.00
#
_symmetry.space_group_name_H-M   'P 1'
#
loop_
_entity.id
_entity.type
_entity.pdbx_description
1 polymer ?
#
loop_
_entity_poly.entity_id
_entity_poly.type
_entity_poly.pdbx_seq_one_letter_code
_entity_poly.pdbx_strand_id
1 'polypeptide(L)'
;MAIQLPCKLALFQPFTSFCHQDALNGTKQCVSFPLWVSSGAVGLASAGSSRFVNLGTRQARHTLKAAEIFTPPPIDNDLHAIISEMGAIFSEDGVVETFQNDKDALAAAENDVAVVEMSQIGRIRVTGEDRIRFLHNQTTADFQKLKDGEGCDTVFVTSTGRTIDLAKAWVMKNSVILFVSPSQRQSLCALLNKYIFFADKVEVEDITDKTYYFTLVGPNSSKVLDTLGLEAIKDKPYGSFMHYAIEGTPVTVGVGSGLASPGYSFMLSTDTAGIVWEAILNAGAVPMGAAAWEQLRVWQEFDSIVIMQDGLHRGENSLRSTMHLRQDYGIPFL
;
A
#
# COMPACT_ATOMS: atom_id res chain seq x y z
N MET A 1 -48.08 47.39 13.00
CA MET A 1 -48.35 45.94 13.15
C MET A 1 -46.98 45.29 13.33
N ALA A 2 -46.50 44.95 14.53
CA ALA A 2 -46.99 43.88 15.42
C ALA A 2 -47.05 42.55 14.61
N ILE A 3 -46.37 41.44 14.89
CA ILE A 3 -45.98 40.72 16.12
C ILE A 3 -44.95 39.64 15.64
N GLN A 4 -43.69 39.60 16.12
CA GLN A 4 -43.16 38.75 17.22
C GLN A 4 -42.68 37.33 16.80
N LEU A 5 -41.35 37.17 16.91
CA LEU A 5 -40.49 35.97 17.07
C LEU A 5 -40.98 35.02 18.20
N PRO A 6 -40.53 33.73 18.33
CA PRO A 6 -39.11 33.47 18.66
C PRO A 6 -38.44 32.12 18.32
N CYS A 7 -37.10 32.19 18.43
CA CYS A 7 -36.12 31.14 18.71
C CYS A 7 -36.41 30.31 19.98
N LYS A 8 -36.00 29.04 19.96
CA LYS A 8 -35.45 28.22 21.07
C LYS A 8 -34.53 27.19 20.37
N LEU A 9 -33.19 27.21 20.46
CA LEU A 9 -32.32 26.97 21.61
C LEU A 9 -32.77 25.82 22.53
N ALA A 10 -32.14 24.66 22.37
CA ALA A 10 -31.96 23.66 23.43
C ALA A 10 -30.54 23.07 23.32
N LEU A 11 -29.66 23.59 24.18
CA LEU A 11 -28.44 22.95 24.65
C LEU A 11 -28.81 21.64 25.34
N PHE A 12 -28.09 20.54 25.11
CA PHE A 12 -27.87 19.50 26.11
C PHE A 12 -26.65 18.63 25.72
N GLN A 13 -25.53 18.88 26.38
CA GLN A 13 -24.53 17.89 26.79
C GLN A 13 -24.70 17.73 28.32
N PRO A 14 -23.97 16.84 29.00
CA PRO A 14 -23.78 15.41 28.76
C PRO A 14 -24.11 14.62 30.05
N PHE A 15 -24.72 13.44 30.01
CA PHE A 15 -24.76 12.61 31.22
C PHE A 15 -24.71 11.11 30.89
N THR A 16 -23.63 10.52 31.40
CA THR A 16 -23.55 9.22 32.09
C THR A 16 -23.89 7.93 31.37
N SER A 17 -22.85 7.10 31.32
CA SER A 17 -22.87 5.67 31.62
C SER A 17 -24.17 5.16 32.25
N PHE A 18 -24.79 4.18 31.59
CA PHE A 18 -25.57 3.17 32.28
C PHE A 18 -24.98 1.81 31.95
N CYS A 19 -24.09 1.38 32.83
CA CYS A 19 -23.73 -0.02 33.02
C CYS A 19 -24.94 -0.69 33.69
N HIS A 20 -25.33 -1.83 33.16
CA HIS A 20 -26.32 -2.71 33.76
C HIS A 20 -25.69 -3.39 35.00
N GLN A 21 -26.35 -3.28 36.15
CA GLN A 21 -26.19 -4.13 37.34
C GLN A 21 -27.58 -4.77 37.57
N ASP A 22 -27.79 -5.97 38.12
CA ASP A 22 -27.04 -6.93 38.91
C ASP A 22 -27.57 -8.34 38.52
N ALA A 23 -26.92 -9.48 38.78
CA ALA A 23 -26.79 -10.04 40.12
C ALA A 23 -25.89 -11.29 40.13
N LEU A 24 -25.40 -11.63 41.32
CA LEU A 24 -24.64 -12.82 41.73
C LEU A 24 -23.11 -12.67 41.75
N ASN A 25 -22.61 -11.84 42.67
CA ASN A 25 -21.74 -12.29 43.77
C ASN A 25 -21.15 -11.08 44.50
N GLY A 26 -21.57 -10.90 45.75
CA GLY A 26 -21.10 -9.82 46.60
C GLY A 26 -19.68 -10.05 47.09
N THR A 27 -18.76 -9.16 46.71
CA THR A 27 -17.58 -8.81 47.50
C THR A 27 -17.10 -7.43 47.08
N LYS A 28 -17.12 -6.50 48.03
CA LYS A 28 -16.64 -5.11 47.88
C LYS A 28 -15.14 -5.08 48.19
N GLN A 29 -14.34 -4.46 47.31
CA GLN A 29 -13.01 -3.97 47.67
C GLN A 29 -12.81 -2.58 47.06
N CYS A 30 -12.84 -1.57 47.93
CA CYS A 30 -12.34 -0.23 47.65
C CYS A 30 -10.85 -0.20 47.97
N VAL A 31 -10.03 0.30 47.06
CA VAL A 31 -8.64 0.65 47.33
C VAL A 31 -8.47 2.12 46.98
N SER A 32 -8.08 2.90 47.97
CA SER A 32 -7.84 4.35 47.92
C SER A 32 -6.39 4.66 48.33
N PHE A 33 -5.97 5.90 48.03
CA PHE A 33 -4.77 6.67 48.47
C PHE A 33 -3.57 6.74 47.50
N PRO A 34 -2.77 7.83 47.51
CA PRO A 34 -3.16 9.26 47.63
C PRO A 34 -2.37 10.26 46.76
N LEU A 35 -2.94 11.46 46.61
CA LEU A 35 -2.25 12.72 46.31
C LEU A 35 -1.29 13.08 47.46
N TRP A 36 -0.08 13.56 47.14
CA TRP A 36 0.81 14.23 48.09
C TRP A 36 0.96 15.71 47.72
N VAL A 37 0.48 16.57 48.61
CA VAL A 37 0.81 18.00 48.69
C VAL A 37 1.68 18.15 49.94
N SER A 38 2.82 18.81 49.84
CA SER A 38 3.42 19.46 51.01
C SER A 38 4.14 20.74 50.63
N SER A 39 3.92 21.72 51.49
CA SER A 39 4.31 23.11 51.42
C SER A 39 5.63 23.36 52.15
N GLY A 40 6.38 24.36 51.70
CA GLY A 40 7.07 25.33 52.56
C GLY A 40 8.50 25.02 53.01
N ALA A 41 9.44 25.89 52.62
CA ALA A 41 10.21 26.70 53.58
C ALA A 41 11.12 27.71 52.84
N VAL A 42 11.06 28.95 53.31
CA VAL A 42 11.91 30.08 52.95
C VAL A 42 13.23 29.99 53.74
N GLY A 43 14.36 30.27 53.07
CA GLY A 43 15.66 30.44 53.73
C GLY A 43 16.54 31.40 52.90
N LEU A 44 16.80 32.59 53.44
CA LEU A 44 17.66 33.62 52.88
C LEU A 44 19.14 33.40 53.22
N ALA A 45 20.00 33.92 52.34
CA ALA A 45 21.39 34.38 52.51
C ALA A 45 22.55 33.37 52.48
N SER A 46 23.40 33.44 51.44
CA SER A 46 24.61 34.28 51.47
C SER A 46 25.40 34.17 50.15
N ALA A 47 26.08 35.26 49.82
CA ALA A 47 26.83 35.46 48.58
C ALA A 47 28.12 34.63 48.53
N GLY A 48 28.47 34.14 47.34
CA GLY A 48 29.76 33.46 47.13
C GLY A 48 30.03 33.10 45.67
N SER A 49 30.77 33.97 44.99
CA SER A 49 31.67 33.70 43.87
C SER A 49 31.08 33.07 42.58
N SER A 50 31.00 33.93 41.56
CA SER A 50 30.86 33.59 40.15
C SER A 50 31.94 32.59 39.70
N ARG A 51 31.54 31.32 39.52
CA ARG A 51 32.26 30.40 38.63
C ARG A 51 31.57 30.39 37.28
N PHE A 52 32.29 30.88 36.27
CA PHE A 52 31.99 30.65 34.87
C PHE A 52 31.79 29.14 34.64
N VAL A 53 30.54 28.73 34.39
CA VAL A 53 30.23 27.39 33.90
C VAL A 53 30.52 27.43 32.40
N ASN A 54 31.64 26.83 32.02
CA ASN A 54 31.99 26.58 30.63
C ASN A 54 30.95 25.59 30.08
N LEU A 55 29.98 26.09 29.31
CA LEU A 55 29.07 25.27 28.49
C LEU A 55 29.89 24.71 27.33
N GLY A 56 30.73 23.71 27.64
CA GLY A 56 31.39 22.87 26.66
C GLY A 56 30.32 22.17 25.85
N THR A 57 30.33 22.42 24.55
CA THR A 57 29.58 21.70 23.53
C THR A 57 29.80 20.20 23.69
N ARG A 58 28.82 19.49 24.28
CA ARG A 58 28.77 18.02 24.22
C ARG A 58 28.44 17.62 22.78
N GLN A 59 29.46 17.52 21.94
CA GLN A 59 29.37 16.69 20.75
C GLN A 59 29.12 15.25 21.22
N ALA A 60 27.91 14.76 20.99
CA ALA A 60 27.61 13.34 21.11
C ALA A 60 28.49 12.61 20.08
N ARG A 61 29.62 12.08 20.54
CA ARG A 61 30.41 11.13 19.76
C ARG A 61 29.57 9.86 19.66
N HIS A 62 28.88 9.70 18.53
CA HIS A 62 28.36 8.40 18.12
C HIS A 62 29.58 7.48 17.92
N THR A 63 29.92 6.72 18.95
CA THR A 63 30.87 5.62 18.82
C THR A 63 30.19 4.55 17.99
N LEU A 64 30.47 4.53 16.68
CA LEU A 64 30.15 3.40 15.82
C LEU A 64 30.88 2.18 16.41
N LYS A 65 30.15 1.32 17.10
CA LYS A 65 30.66 -0.01 17.43
C LYS A 65 30.80 -0.74 16.11
N ALA A 66 32.04 -1.12 15.76
CA ALA A 66 32.25 -2.07 14.68
C ALA A 66 31.50 -3.36 15.04
N ALA A 67 30.45 -3.67 14.28
CA ALA A 67 29.77 -4.95 14.38
C ALA A 67 30.69 -6.05 13.83
N GLU A 68 30.61 -7.23 14.44
CA GLU A 68 31.39 -8.40 14.09
C GLU A 68 30.99 -8.86 12.67
N ILE A 69 31.96 -8.85 11.75
CA ILE A 69 31.89 -9.34 10.37
C ILE A 69 30.77 -8.69 9.55
N PHE A 70 31.04 -7.53 8.95
CA PHE A 70 30.26 -7.04 7.82
C PHE A 70 30.60 -7.89 6.59
N THR A 71 29.77 -8.86 6.24
CA THR A 71 29.77 -9.37 4.86
C THR A 71 29.29 -8.24 3.95
N PRO A 72 29.90 -8.03 2.77
CA PRO A 72 29.34 -7.11 1.79
C PRO A 72 27.88 -7.51 1.51
N PRO A 73 26.99 -6.55 1.19
CA PRO A 73 25.62 -6.88 0.81
C PRO A 73 25.65 -7.93 -0.32
N PRO A 74 24.72 -8.90 -0.34
CA PRO A 74 24.72 -9.94 -1.35
C PRO A 74 24.67 -9.31 -2.75
N ILE A 75 25.79 -9.38 -3.47
CA ILE A 75 25.88 -8.87 -4.85
C ILE A 75 25.22 -9.89 -5.80
N ASP A 76 25.12 -11.15 -5.37
CA ASP A 76 24.68 -12.28 -6.16
C ASP A 76 23.15 -12.33 -6.37
N ASN A 77 22.37 -11.46 -5.71
CA ASN A 77 20.91 -11.42 -5.79
C ASN A 77 20.36 -10.24 -6.61
N ASP A 78 21.16 -9.71 -7.53
CA ASP A 78 20.71 -8.65 -8.44
C ASP A 78 19.58 -9.19 -9.34
N LEU A 79 18.35 -8.71 -9.10
CA LEU A 79 17.18 -9.10 -9.87
C LEU A 79 17.38 -8.87 -11.37
N HIS A 80 18.05 -7.78 -11.76
CA HIS A 80 18.25 -7.48 -13.17
C HIS A 80 19.13 -8.54 -13.83
N ALA A 81 20.20 -9.00 -13.16
CA ALA A 81 21.04 -10.09 -13.64
C ALA A 81 20.25 -11.40 -13.77
N ILE A 82 19.49 -11.77 -12.73
CA ILE A 82 18.64 -12.98 -12.73
C ILE A 82 17.67 -12.97 -13.91
N ILE A 83 16.93 -11.87 -14.09
CA ILE A 83 15.95 -11.72 -15.17
C ILE A 83 16.64 -11.74 -16.55
N SER A 84 17.82 -11.14 -16.68
CA SER A 84 18.60 -11.15 -17.92
C SER A 84 19.07 -12.55 -18.30
N GLU A 85 19.55 -13.35 -17.32
CA GLU A 85 19.97 -14.73 -17.54
C GLU A 85 18.82 -15.64 -17.97
N MET A 86 17.59 -15.32 -17.57
CA MET A 86 16.36 -15.99 -18.02
C MET A 86 15.97 -15.65 -19.48
N GLY A 87 16.73 -14.79 -20.16
CA GLY A 87 16.49 -14.43 -21.56
C GLY A 87 15.45 -13.32 -21.74
N ALA A 88 15.22 -12.52 -20.70
CA ALA A 88 14.37 -11.33 -20.79
C ALA A 88 14.90 -10.32 -21.81
N ILE A 89 13.97 -9.75 -22.57
CA ILE A 89 14.21 -8.62 -23.46
C ILE A 89 13.67 -7.37 -22.77
N PHE A 90 14.53 -6.37 -22.61
CA PHE A 90 14.18 -5.11 -21.97
C PHE A 90 13.84 -4.04 -23.01
N SER A 91 12.91 -3.15 -22.67
CA SER A 91 12.65 -1.92 -23.42
C SER A 91 13.75 -0.87 -23.16
N GLU A 92 13.72 0.23 -23.91
CA GLU A 92 14.65 1.36 -23.70
C GLU A 92 14.55 1.95 -22.30
N ASP A 93 13.38 1.85 -21.67
CA ASP A 93 13.09 2.34 -20.32
C ASP A 93 13.45 1.33 -19.22
N GLY A 94 14.07 0.20 -19.58
CA GLY A 94 14.50 -0.84 -18.63
C GLY A 94 13.36 -1.75 -18.12
N VAL A 95 12.20 -1.71 -18.76
CA VAL A 95 11.05 -2.59 -18.43
C VAL A 95 11.25 -3.94 -19.10
N VAL A 96 10.91 -5.02 -18.41
CA VAL A 96 10.92 -6.37 -18.98
C VAL A 96 9.77 -6.50 -19.97
N GLU A 97 10.06 -6.42 -21.26
CA GLU A 97 9.04 -6.46 -22.32
C GLU A 97 8.50 -7.87 -22.51
N THR A 98 9.40 -8.86 -22.60
CA THR A 98 9.05 -10.28 -22.82
C THR A 98 10.19 -11.20 -22.37
N PHE A 99 9.84 -12.43 -21.99
CA PHE A 99 10.78 -13.55 -21.82
C PHE A 99 10.72 -14.52 -23.03
N GLN A 100 10.16 -14.08 -24.15
CA GLN A 100 9.90 -14.88 -25.36
C GLN A 100 8.95 -16.08 -25.12
N ASN A 101 8.10 -15.97 -24.09
CA ASN A 101 7.16 -17.00 -23.66
C ASN A 101 5.72 -16.46 -23.50
N ASP A 102 5.37 -15.35 -24.17
CA ASP A 102 4.14 -14.59 -23.92
C ASP A 102 2.87 -15.46 -23.95
N LYS A 103 2.81 -16.44 -24.86
CA LYS A 103 1.68 -17.39 -24.95
C LYS A 103 1.56 -18.28 -23.71
N ASP A 104 2.67 -18.80 -23.23
CA ASP A 104 2.72 -19.68 -22.06
C ASP A 104 2.43 -18.88 -20.78
N ALA A 105 2.95 -17.65 -20.70
CA ALA A 105 2.67 -16.71 -19.62
C ALA A 105 1.18 -16.36 -19.54
N LEU A 106 0.54 -16.05 -20.68
CA LEU A 106 -0.90 -15.78 -20.75
C LEU A 106 -1.73 -17.00 -20.34
N ALA A 107 -1.38 -18.19 -20.85
CA ALA A 107 -2.05 -19.43 -20.47
C ALA A 107 -1.91 -19.72 -18.97
N ALA A 108 -0.74 -19.45 -18.38
CA ALA A 108 -0.50 -19.58 -16.95
C ALA A 108 -1.31 -18.57 -16.12
N ALA A 109 -1.45 -17.33 -16.57
CA ALA A 109 -2.27 -16.33 -15.87
C ALA A 109 -3.78 -16.68 -15.86
N GLU A 110 -4.26 -17.45 -16.84
CA GLU A 110 -5.64 -17.91 -16.92
C GLU A 110 -5.86 -19.21 -16.13
N ASN A 111 -4.96 -20.18 -16.28
CA ASN A 111 -5.16 -21.55 -15.80
C ASN A 111 -4.30 -21.94 -14.57
N ASP A 112 -3.24 -21.19 -14.28
CA ASP A 112 -2.30 -21.48 -13.21
C ASP A 112 -1.83 -20.21 -12.47
N VAL A 113 -0.53 -19.87 -12.53
CA VAL A 113 0.02 -18.65 -11.95
C VAL A 113 1.17 -18.10 -12.79
N ALA A 114 1.11 -16.80 -13.06
CA ALA A 114 2.19 -16.03 -13.65
C ALA A 114 2.68 -14.94 -12.70
N VAL A 115 3.95 -14.55 -12.84
CA VAL A 115 4.57 -13.44 -12.10
C VAL A 115 5.07 -12.38 -13.08
N VAL A 116 4.75 -11.12 -12.78
CA VAL A 116 5.21 -9.96 -13.55
C VAL A 116 6.02 -9.05 -12.63
N GLU A 117 7.19 -8.66 -13.13
CA GLU A 117 8.01 -7.58 -12.58
C GLU A 117 7.40 -6.25 -13.06
N MET A 118 6.93 -5.40 -12.14
CA MET A 118 6.24 -4.15 -12.45
C MET A 118 6.86 -2.95 -11.72
N SER A 119 8.19 -2.93 -11.60
CA SER A 119 8.86 -1.86 -10.86
C SER A 119 8.83 -0.49 -11.54
N GLN A 120 8.37 -0.39 -12.77
CA GLN A 120 8.03 0.89 -13.40
C GLN A 120 6.84 1.60 -12.72
N ILE A 121 5.95 0.88 -12.03
CA ILE A 121 4.81 1.47 -11.32
C ILE A 121 5.33 2.41 -10.24
N GLY A 122 4.92 3.68 -10.31
CA GLY A 122 5.36 4.70 -9.38
C GLY A 122 4.86 4.39 -7.97
N ARG A 123 5.74 4.52 -6.98
CA ARG A 123 5.44 4.32 -5.56
C ARG A 123 5.73 5.61 -4.81
N ILE A 124 4.67 6.33 -4.45
CA ILE A 124 4.75 7.59 -3.73
C ILE A 124 4.37 7.34 -2.28
N ARG A 125 5.32 7.61 -1.38
CA ARG A 125 5.14 7.53 0.06
C ARG A 125 4.70 8.88 0.61
N VAL A 126 3.53 8.91 1.23
CA VAL A 126 2.98 10.09 1.91
C VAL A 126 3.02 9.84 3.42
N THR A 127 3.73 10.69 4.16
CA THR A 127 3.88 10.58 5.63
C THR A 127 3.37 11.82 6.33
N GLY A 128 3.36 11.79 7.67
CA GLY A 128 2.93 12.90 8.50
C GLY A 128 1.55 12.70 9.13
N GLU A 129 1.24 13.51 10.13
CA GLU A 129 0.00 13.41 10.94
C GLU A 129 -1.24 13.73 10.10
N ASP A 130 -1.14 14.64 9.14
CA ASP A 130 -2.28 15.10 8.32
C ASP A 130 -2.49 14.28 7.03
N ARG A 131 -1.66 13.27 6.76
CA ARG A 131 -1.61 12.54 5.47
C ARG A 131 -2.97 11.98 5.01
N ILE A 132 -3.78 11.46 5.93
CA ILE A 132 -5.09 10.87 5.61
C ILE A 132 -6.07 11.97 5.19
N ARG A 133 -6.15 13.07 5.96
CA ARG A 133 -6.99 14.24 5.61
C ARG A 133 -6.55 14.86 4.30
N PHE A 134 -5.24 14.98 4.10
CA PHE A 134 -4.67 15.51 2.87
C PHE A 134 -5.09 14.69 1.65
N LEU A 135 -4.86 13.37 1.65
CA LEU A 135 -5.21 12.49 0.53
C LEU A 135 -6.71 12.37 0.27
N HIS A 136 -7.53 12.42 1.33
CA HIS A 136 -8.98 12.52 1.19
C HIS A 136 -9.41 13.74 0.37
N ASN A 137 -8.70 14.86 0.51
CA ASN A 137 -8.99 16.08 -0.22
C ASN A 137 -8.35 16.14 -1.62
N GLN A 138 -7.37 15.27 -1.91
CA GLN A 138 -6.67 15.23 -3.21
C GLN A 138 -7.23 14.18 -4.17
N THR A 139 -8.10 13.28 -3.70
CA THR A 139 -8.55 12.12 -4.46
C THR A 139 -10.05 11.90 -4.33
N THR A 140 -10.60 10.98 -5.11
CA THR A 140 -12.02 10.63 -5.06
C THR A 140 -12.38 9.64 -3.94
N ALA A 141 -11.40 8.97 -3.33
CA ALA A 141 -11.65 7.94 -2.32
C ALA A 141 -11.82 8.50 -0.89
N ASP A 142 -12.64 7.80 -0.10
CA ASP A 142 -12.88 8.12 1.30
C ASP A 142 -11.80 7.54 2.23
N PHE A 143 -10.63 8.15 2.22
CA PHE A 143 -9.48 7.76 3.07
C PHE A 143 -9.77 7.76 4.57
N GLN A 144 -10.79 8.49 5.05
CA GLN A 144 -11.10 8.56 6.49
C GLN A 144 -11.70 7.27 7.04
N LYS A 145 -12.23 6.40 6.17
CA LYS A 145 -12.77 5.09 6.56
C LYS A 145 -11.73 3.99 6.60
N LEU A 146 -10.57 4.21 5.96
CA LEU A 146 -9.53 3.21 5.83
C LEU A 146 -8.66 3.12 7.09
N LYS A 147 -8.23 1.91 7.41
CA LYS A 147 -7.39 1.59 8.56
C LYS A 147 -6.04 1.04 8.12
N ASP A 148 -5.15 0.90 9.08
CA ASP A 148 -3.86 0.22 8.88
C ASP A 148 -4.06 -1.20 8.31
N GLY A 149 -3.35 -1.52 7.24
CA GLY A 149 -3.48 -2.79 6.52
C GLY A 149 -4.59 -2.82 5.46
N GLU A 150 -5.32 -1.72 5.27
CA GLU A 150 -6.35 -1.58 4.24
C GLU A 150 -5.87 -0.69 3.09
N GLY A 151 -6.43 -0.95 1.91
CA GLY A 151 -6.13 -0.20 0.71
C GLY A 151 -7.38 0.05 -0.11
N CYS A 152 -7.24 0.94 -1.10
CA CYS A 152 -8.33 1.29 -2.00
C CYS A 152 -7.79 1.68 -3.37
N ASP A 153 -8.64 1.56 -4.39
CA ASP A 153 -8.45 2.24 -5.66
C ASP A 153 -9.03 3.66 -5.57
N THR A 154 -8.36 4.63 -6.19
CA THR A 154 -8.70 6.04 -6.12
C THR A 154 -8.32 6.76 -7.40
N VAL A 155 -8.97 7.89 -7.68
CA VAL A 155 -8.70 8.70 -8.87
C VAL A 155 -8.19 10.06 -8.44
N PHE A 156 -7.07 10.49 -9.02
CA PHE A 156 -6.61 11.86 -8.95
C PHE A 156 -7.27 12.66 -10.05
N VAL A 157 -7.83 13.82 -9.72
CA VAL A 157 -8.53 14.67 -10.67
C VAL A 157 -8.04 16.11 -10.59
N THR A 158 -8.15 16.84 -11.70
CA THR A 158 -7.95 18.28 -11.71
C THR A 158 -9.09 19.00 -10.98
N SER A 159 -8.92 20.29 -10.70
CA SER A 159 -10.00 21.15 -10.16
C SER A 159 -11.23 21.26 -11.08
N THR A 160 -11.11 20.84 -12.34
CA THR A 160 -12.20 20.77 -13.32
C THR A 160 -12.76 19.35 -13.49
N GLY A 161 -12.32 18.39 -12.68
CA GLY A 161 -12.82 17.01 -12.68
C GLY A 161 -12.23 16.13 -13.79
N ARG A 162 -11.14 16.54 -14.44
CA ARG A 162 -10.45 15.68 -15.43
C ARG A 162 -9.54 14.69 -14.72
N THR A 163 -9.56 13.43 -15.13
CA THR A 163 -8.66 12.41 -14.60
C THR A 163 -7.20 12.76 -14.86
N ILE A 164 -6.41 12.73 -13.81
CA ILE A 164 -4.94 12.82 -13.84
C ILE A 164 -4.38 11.41 -13.84
N ASP A 165 -4.80 10.58 -12.88
CA ASP A 165 -4.32 9.20 -12.77
C ASP A 165 -5.33 8.32 -12.02
N LEU A 166 -5.33 7.02 -12.36
CA LEU A 166 -5.98 5.97 -11.58
C LEU A 166 -4.91 5.32 -10.72
N ALA A 167 -5.09 5.39 -9.40
CA ALA A 167 -4.08 4.97 -8.45
C ALA A 167 -4.64 3.96 -7.46
N LYS A 168 -3.75 3.15 -6.88
CA LYS A 168 -4.05 2.31 -5.72
C LYS A 168 -3.35 2.89 -4.50
N ALA A 169 -3.95 2.75 -3.32
CA ALA A 169 -3.38 3.21 -2.06
C ALA A 169 -3.33 2.09 -1.04
N TRP A 170 -2.23 2.01 -0.28
CA TRP A 170 -2.10 1.18 0.92
C TRP A 170 -1.91 2.08 2.13
N VAL A 171 -2.85 2.04 3.06
CA VAL A 171 -2.82 2.81 4.31
C VAL A 171 -2.04 2.04 5.36
N MET A 172 -0.81 2.50 5.60
CA MET A 172 0.07 1.96 6.64
C MET A 172 -0.07 2.76 7.93
N LYS A 173 0.40 2.17 9.03
CA LYS A 173 0.42 2.79 10.36
C LYS A 173 0.92 4.23 10.39
N ASN A 174 2.01 4.54 9.68
CA ASN A 174 2.65 5.87 9.69
C ASN A 174 2.76 6.53 8.31
N SER A 175 2.27 5.87 7.26
CA SER A 175 2.38 6.35 5.88
C SER A 175 1.20 5.89 5.04
N VAL A 176 1.04 6.45 3.85
CA VAL A 176 0.23 5.88 2.78
C VAL A 176 1.16 5.68 1.59
N ILE A 177 1.12 4.50 0.97
CA ILE A 177 1.82 4.25 -0.29
C ILE A 177 0.81 4.34 -1.42
N LEU A 178 1.08 5.21 -2.38
CA LEU A 178 0.30 5.34 -3.60
C LEU A 178 1.05 4.62 -4.73
N PHE A 179 0.35 3.74 -5.43
CA PHE A 179 0.79 3.10 -6.66
C PHE A 179 0.16 3.85 -7.83
N VAL A 180 0.98 4.41 -8.69
CA VAL A 180 0.59 5.38 -9.72
C VAL A 180 1.19 5.00 -11.07
N SER A 181 0.59 5.51 -12.15
CA SER A 181 1.09 5.26 -13.49
C SER A 181 2.55 5.75 -13.64
N PRO A 182 3.43 5.00 -14.34
CA PRO A 182 4.85 5.37 -14.48
C PRO A 182 5.05 6.79 -15.02
N SER A 183 4.25 7.16 -16.03
CA SER A 183 4.28 8.48 -16.67
C SER A 183 3.78 9.61 -15.78
N GLN A 184 2.99 9.33 -14.74
CA GLN A 184 2.40 10.33 -13.85
C GLN A 184 3.15 10.51 -12.54
N ARG A 185 4.07 9.60 -12.21
CA ARG A 185 4.91 9.61 -11.00
C ARG A 185 5.45 11.00 -10.63
N GLN A 186 6.23 11.63 -11.52
CA GLN A 186 6.86 12.92 -11.23
C GLN A 186 5.85 14.07 -11.16
N SER A 187 4.92 14.11 -12.11
CA SER A 187 3.86 15.13 -12.18
C SER A 187 2.97 15.12 -10.95
N LEU A 188 2.63 13.92 -10.44
CA LEU A 188 1.78 13.76 -9.27
C LEU A 188 2.54 14.11 -7.99
N CYS A 189 3.80 13.73 -7.85
CA CYS A 189 4.66 14.20 -6.76
C CYS A 189 4.72 15.73 -6.70
N ALA A 190 4.94 16.39 -7.84
CA ALA A 190 4.98 17.85 -7.92
C ALA A 190 3.61 18.48 -7.58
N LEU A 191 2.52 17.88 -8.06
CA LEU A 191 1.16 18.32 -7.77
C LEU A 191 0.84 18.22 -6.27
N LEU A 192 1.13 17.08 -5.64
CA LEU A 192 0.87 16.88 -4.21
C LEU A 192 1.68 17.87 -3.38
N ASN A 193 2.99 18.01 -3.66
CA ASN A 193 3.84 18.97 -2.96
C ASN A 193 3.33 20.42 -3.09
N LYS A 194 2.78 20.79 -4.25
CA LYS A 194 2.19 22.12 -4.46
C LYS A 194 0.99 22.38 -3.54
N TYR A 195 0.23 21.36 -3.14
CA TYR A 195 -0.93 21.49 -2.27
C TYR A 195 -0.60 21.35 -0.77
N ILE A 196 0.66 21.10 -0.41
CA ILE A 196 1.09 21.10 0.99
C ILE A 196 1.34 22.56 1.40
N PHE A 197 0.55 23.07 2.34
CA PHE A 197 0.77 24.39 2.91
C PHE A 197 1.68 24.32 4.13
N PHE A 198 2.24 25.46 4.54
CA PHE A 198 3.19 25.54 5.67
C PHE A 198 2.68 24.98 7.01
N ALA A 199 1.35 24.86 7.17
CA ALA A 199 0.72 24.34 8.38
C ALA A 199 0.39 22.84 8.31
N ASP A 200 0.46 22.22 7.12
CA ASP A 200 0.18 20.80 6.94
C ASP A 200 1.39 19.97 7.36
N LYS A 201 1.16 18.98 8.22
CA LYS A 201 2.19 18.00 8.58
C LYS A 201 2.11 16.83 7.60
N VAL A 202 2.59 17.05 6.39
CA VAL A 202 2.63 16.06 5.31
C VAL A 202 3.96 16.14 4.58
N GLU A 203 4.55 14.99 4.30
CA GLU A 203 5.71 14.87 3.41
C GLU A 203 5.40 13.85 2.31
N VAL A 204 5.81 14.17 1.08
CA VAL A 204 5.62 13.34 -0.10
C VAL A 204 6.99 12.97 -0.65
N GLU A 205 7.27 11.68 -0.69
CA GLU A 205 8.52 11.14 -1.21
C GLU A 205 8.23 10.09 -2.26
N ASP A 206 9.00 10.15 -3.34
CA ASP A 206 9.02 9.11 -4.35
C ASP A 206 10.02 8.01 -3.96
N ILE A 207 9.52 6.80 -3.75
CA ILE A 207 10.30 5.63 -3.31
C ILE A 207 10.40 4.56 -4.40
N THR A 208 10.01 4.88 -5.63
CA THR A 208 9.98 3.93 -6.74
C THR A 208 11.34 3.31 -6.98
N ASP A 209 12.41 4.10 -7.11
CA ASP A 209 13.77 3.56 -7.37
C ASP A 209 14.42 2.90 -6.14
N LYS A 210 13.72 2.90 -4.99
CA LYS A 210 14.15 2.28 -3.73
C LYS A 210 13.43 0.97 -3.43
N THR A 211 12.45 0.60 -4.25
CA THR A 211 11.58 -0.54 -4.02
C THR A 211 11.27 -1.28 -5.32
N TYR A 212 11.04 -2.58 -5.21
CA TYR A 212 10.53 -3.40 -6.29
C TYR A 212 9.04 -3.67 -6.10
N TYR A 213 8.33 -3.90 -7.21
CA TYR A 213 6.91 -4.25 -7.20
C TYR A 213 6.64 -5.40 -8.14
N PHE A 214 6.19 -6.52 -7.60
CA PHE A 214 5.82 -7.69 -8.38
C PHE A 214 4.32 -7.96 -8.26
N THR A 215 3.76 -8.62 -9.25
CA THR A 215 2.39 -9.11 -9.19
C THR A 215 2.34 -10.57 -9.59
N LEU A 216 1.72 -11.37 -8.74
CA LEU A 216 1.21 -12.69 -9.06
C LEU A 216 -0.20 -12.56 -9.63
N VAL A 217 -0.46 -13.23 -10.73
CA VAL A 217 -1.78 -13.28 -11.36
C VAL A 217 -2.12 -14.73 -11.74
N GLY A 218 -3.33 -15.14 -11.42
CA GLY A 218 -3.88 -16.44 -11.79
C GLY A 218 -4.57 -17.18 -10.63
N PRO A 219 -5.44 -18.15 -10.95
CA PRO A 219 -6.27 -18.86 -9.96
C PRO A 219 -5.45 -19.64 -8.93
N ASN A 220 -4.24 -20.07 -9.26
CA ASN A 220 -3.36 -20.82 -8.36
C ASN A 220 -2.33 -19.96 -7.63
N SER A 221 -2.42 -18.63 -7.73
CA SER A 221 -1.49 -17.69 -7.07
C SER A 221 -1.39 -17.87 -5.56
N SER A 222 -2.44 -18.38 -4.90
CA SER A 222 -2.42 -18.68 -3.46
C SER A 222 -1.47 -19.84 -3.10
N LYS A 223 -1.18 -20.78 -4.00
CA LYS A 223 -0.22 -21.87 -3.75
C LYS A 223 1.20 -21.33 -3.58
N VAL A 224 1.56 -20.30 -4.34
CA VAL A 224 2.85 -19.62 -4.22
C VAL A 224 3.01 -19.02 -2.82
N LEU A 225 1.94 -18.46 -2.25
CA LEU A 225 1.95 -17.96 -0.88
C LEU A 225 2.16 -19.06 0.17
N ASP A 226 1.66 -20.28 -0.04
CA ASP A 226 1.94 -21.41 0.89
C ASP A 226 3.42 -21.74 0.91
N THR A 227 4.04 -21.84 -0.27
CA THR A 227 5.47 -22.16 -0.39
C THR A 227 6.35 -21.11 0.28
N LEU A 228 5.90 -19.85 0.28
CA LEU A 228 6.61 -18.71 0.87
C LEU A 228 6.27 -18.47 2.35
N GLY A 229 5.33 -19.22 2.95
CA GLY A 229 4.89 -19.01 4.34
C GLY A 229 4.11 -17.70 4.55
N LEU A 230 3.31 -17.30 3.56
CA LEU A 230 2.58 -16.04 3.50
C LEU A 230 1.06 -16.24 3.64
N GLU A 231 0.61 -17.32 4.26
CA GLU A 231 -0.78 -17.79 4.19
C GLU A 231 -1.79 -16.85 4.85
N ALA A 232 -1.34 -16.03 5.81
CA ALA A 232 -2.21 -15.16 6.61
C ALA A 232 -2.99 -14.10 5.79
N ILE A 233 -2.56 -13.77 4.56
CA ILE A 233 -3.21 -12.78 3.69
C ILE A 233 -4.31 -13.39 2.80
N LYS A 234 -4.34 -14.71 2.63
CA LYS A 234 -5.14 -15.38 1.57
C LYS A 234 -6.64 -15.09 1.62
N ASP A 235 -7.20 -15.06 2.82
CA ASP A 235 -8.65 -14.89 3.05
C ASP A 235 -9.04 -13.42 3.30
N LYS A 236 -8.10 -12.49 3.10
CA LYS A 236 -8.37 -11.06 3.29
C LYS A 236 -9.07 -10.49 2.05
N PRO A 237 -9.95 -9.49 2.23
CA PRO A 237 -10.61 -8.86 1.10
C PRO A 237 -9.61 -8.11 0.20
N TYR A 238 -9.98 -7.91 -1.07
CA TYR A 238 -9.21 -7.10 -2.01
C TYR A 238 -8.81 -5.75 -1.42
N GLY A 239 -7.57 -5.32 -1.71
CA GLY A 239 -7.00 -4.08 -1.18
C GLY A 239 -6.37 -4.24 0.21
N SER A 240 -6.62 -5.33 0.93
CA SER A 240 -5.89 -5.62 2.17
C SER A 240 -4.42 -5.92 1.89
N PHE A 241 -3.53 -5.56 2.81
CA PHE A 241 -2.13 -5.93 2.74
C PHE A 241 -1.57 -6.25 4.14
N MET A 242 -0.46 -6.99 4.16
CA MET A 242 0.25 -7.36 5.38
C MET A 242 1.76 -7.29 5.19
N HIS A 243 2.46 -7.06 6.29
CA HIS A 243 3.93 -7.07 6.34
C HIS A 243 4.42 -8.43 6.83
N TYR A 244 5.43 -8.95 6.15
CA TYR A 244 6.12 -10.21 6.41
C TYR A 244 7.62 -9.96 6.49
N ALA A 245 8.37 -10.98 6.93
CA ALA A 245 9.82 -10.98 6.87
C ALA A 245 10.27 -12.26 6.15
N ILE A 246 10.95 -12.11 5.02
CA ILE A 246 11.58 -13.22 4.30
C ILE A 246 13.08 -13.06 4.52
N GLU A 247 13.73 -14.07 5.10
CA GLU A 247 15.14 -14.03 5.51
C GLU A 247 15.52 -12.82 6.39
N GLY A 248 14.57 -12.35 7.20
CA GLY A 248 14.78 -11.21 8.11
C GLY A 248 14.57 -9.83 7.48
N THR A 249 14.29 -9.76 6.18
CA THR A 249 14.07 -8.49 5.46
C THR A 249 12.57 -8.26 5.21
N PRO A 250 12.04 -7.04 5.42
CA PRO A 250 10.62 -6.77 5.33
C PRO A 250 10.09 -6.88 3.89
N VAL A 251 8.94 -7.53 3.76
CA VAL A 251 8.18 -7.68 2.52
C VAL A 251 6.73 -7.27 2.78
N THR A 252 6.12 -6.51 1.88
CA THR A 252 4.69 -6.19 2.00
C THR A 252 3.93 -6.89 0.90
N VAL A 253 2.85 -7.61 1.25
CA VAL A 253 2.04 -8.39 0.32
C VAL A 253 0.60 -7.91 0.40
N GLY A 254 0.02 -7.54 -0.74
CA GLY A 254 -1.36 -7.11 -0.87
C GLY A 254 -2.21 -8.09 -1.66
N VAL A 255 -3.50 -8.14 -1.34
CA VAL A 255 -4.50 -8.91 -2.08
C VAL A 255 -4.92 -8.16 -3.34
N GLY A 256 -4.84 -8.84 -4.47
CA GLY A 256 -5.27 -8.37 -5.77
C GLY A 256 -4.10 -8.19 -6.74
N SER A 257 -4.28 -8.67 -7.97
CA SER A 257 -3.32 -8.49 -9.06
C SER A 257 -3.37 -7.08 -9.68
N GLY A 258 -4.46 -6.33 -9.44
CA GLY A 258 -4.78 -5.13 -10.21
C GLY A 258 -5.58 -5.41 -11.48
N LEU A 259 -5.82 -6.69 -11.80
CA LEU A 259 -6.75 -7.14 -12.83
C LEU A 259 -7.95 -7.85 -12.19
N ALA A 260 -8.90 -8.31 -13.02
CA ALA A 260 -10.03 -9.10 -12.56
C ALA A 260 -9.61 -10.50 -12.09
N SER A 261 -8.52 -11.05 -12.66
CA SER A 261 -7.93 -12.31 -12.21
C SER A 261 -7.45 -12.21 -10.75
N PRO A 262 -7.67 -13.27 -9.95
CA PRO A 262 -7.13 -13.34 -8.60
C PRO A 262 -5.60 -13.27 -8.62
N GLY A 263 -5.03 -12.77 -7.54
CA GLY A 263 -3.60 -12.56 -7.46
C GLY A 263 -3.18 -11.76 -6.25
N TYR A 264 -1.89 -11.49 -6.16
CA TYR A 264 -1.27 -10.79 -5.04
C TYR A 264 -0.18 -9.87 -5.55
N SER A 265 0.02 -8.73 -4.91
CA SER A 265 1.10 -7.80 -5.24
C SER A 265 2.10 -7.70 -4.10
N PHE A 266 3.37 -7.58 -4.45
CA PHE A 266 4.49 -7.57 -3.54
C PHE A 266 5.20 -6.24 -3.66
N MET A 267 5.49 -5.59 -2.53
CA MET A 267 6.42 -4.46 -2.47
C MET A 267 7.64 -4.88 -1.64
N LEU A 268 8.80 -4.78 -2.27
CA LEU A 268 10.06 -5.36 -1.80
C LEU A 268 11.17 -4.31 -1.75
N SER A 269 12.16 -4.51 -0.90
CA SER A 269 13.44 -3.80 -0.99
C SER A 269 14.33 -4.41 -2.07
N THR A 270 15.32 -3.66 -2.53
CA THR A 270 16.34 -4.16 -3.47
C THR A 270 17.01 -5.45 -2.99
N ASP A 271 17.32 -5.54 -1.69
CA ASP A 271 18.04 -6.68 -1.12
C ASP A 271 17.24 -8.00 -1.17
N THR A 272 15.91 -7.95 -1.26
CA THR A 272 15.03 -9.13 -1.27
C THR A 272 14.44 -9.47 -2.61
N ALA A 273 14.53 -8.56 -3.59
CA ALA A 273 13.84 -8.69 -4.86
C ALA A 273 14.24 -9.98 -5.59
N GLY A 274 15.54 -10.26 -5.72
CA GLY A 274 16.04 -11.49 -6.35
C GLY A 274 15.60 -12.77 -5.63
N ILE A 275 15.74 -12.81 -4.30
CA ILE A 275 15.36 -13.97 -3.46
C ILE A 275 13.88 -14.31 -3.64
N VAL A 276 13.01 -13.30 -3.53
CA VAL A 276 11.56 -13.49 -3.64
C VAL A 276 11.18 -13.89 -5.06
N TRP A 277 11.82 -13.30 -6.08
CA TRP A 277 11.59 -13.66 -7.48
C TRP A 277 11.90 -15.14 -7.73
N GLU A 278 13.09 -15.61 -7.36
CA GLU A 278 13.47 -17.02 -7.50
C GLU A 278 12.54 -17.95 -6.72
N ALA A 279 12.18 -17.58 -5.48
CA ALA A 279 11.29 -18.39 -4.67
C ALA A 279 9.88 -18.50 -5.28
N ILE A 280 9.38 -17.43 -5.91
CA ILE A 280 8.12 -17.44 -6.68
C ILE A 280 8.22 -18.38 -7.89
N LEU A 281 9.32 -18.32 -8.64
CA LEU A 281 9.52 -19.19 -9.80
C LEU A 281 9.65 -20.66 -9.40
N ASN A 282 10.40 -20.95 -8.32
CA ASN A 282 10.54 -22.28 -7.76
C ASN A 282 9.21 -22.85 -7.22
N ALA A 283 8.27 -21.98 -6.86
CA ALA A 283 6.91 -22.36 -6.50
C ALA A 283 6.00 -22.64 -7.73
N GLY A 284 6.53 -22.52 -8.95
CA GLY A 284 5.85 -22.88 -10.20
C GLY A 284 5.25 -21.71 -10.98
N ALA A 285 5.52 -20.45 -10.58
CA ALA A 285 5.04 -19.31 -11.35
C ALA A 285 5.82 -19.14 -12.66
N VAL A 286 5.08 -18.82 -13.73
CA VAL A 286 5.66 -18.53 -15.04
C VAL A 286 5.99 -17.03 -15.13
N PRO A 287 7.23 -16.64 -15.49
CA PRO A 287 7.57 -15.23 -15.66
C PRO A 287 6.82 -14.66 -16.86
N MET A 288 6.32 -13.44 -16.72
CA MET A 288 5.54 -12.72 -17.72
C MET A 288 6.12 -11.32 -17.90
N GLY A 289 6.31 -10.92 -19.16
CA GLY A 289 6.74 -9.57 -19.53
C GLY A 289 5.58 -8.59 -19.70
N ALA A 290 5.90 -7.32 -19.82
CA ALA A 290 4.95 -6.22 -19.95
C ALA A 290 4.03 -6.35 -21.19
N ALA A 291 4.52 -6.90 -22.31
CA ALA A 291 3.71 -7.08 -23.51
C ALA A 291 2.53 -8.03 -23.25
N ALA A 292 2.79 -9.20 -22.66
CA ALA A 292 1.78 -10.18 -22.28
C ALA A 292 0.86 -9.63 -21.17
N TRP A 293 1.40 -8.87 -20.21
CA TRP A 293 0.60 -8.22 -19.17
C TRP A 293 -0.42 -7.23 -19.74
N GLU A 294 0.00 -6.34 -20.66
CA GLU A 294 -0.91 -5.38 -21.29
C GLU A 294 -1.97 -6.07 -22.15
N GLN A 295 -1.60 -7.14 -22.85
CA GLN A 295 -2.54 -7.98 -23.59
C GLN A 295 -3.60 -8.60 -22.66
N LEU A 296 -3.18 -9.15 -21.52
CA LEU A 296 -4.09 -9.70 -20.50
C LEU A 296 -5.01 -8.63 -19.93
N ARG A 297 -4.48 -7.45 -19.60
CA ARG A 297 -5.24 -6.32 -19.06
C ARG A 297 -6.36 -5.90 -20.00
N VAL A 298 -6.06 -5.73 -21.29
CA VAL A 298 -7.04 -5.37 -22.31
C VAL A 298 -8.14 -6.42 -22.42
N TRP A 299 -7.79 -7.71 -22.40
CA TRP A 299 -8.78 -8.80 -22.50
C TRP A 299 -9.74 -8.81 -21.32
N GLN A 300 -9.24 -8.68 -20.09
CA GLN A 300 -10.09 -8.74 -18.90
C GLN A 300 -10.98 -7.50 -18.73
N GLU A 301 -10.48 -6.33 -19.12
CA GLU A 301 -11.31 -5.12 -19.18
C GLU A 301 -12.41 -5.25 -20.24
N PHE A 302 -12.08 -5.80 -21.41
CA PHE A 302 -13.05 -6.04 -22.48
C PHE A 302 -14.14 -7.03 -22.06
N ASP A 303 -13.77 -8.17 -21.45
CA ASP A 303 -14.74 -9.15 -20.97
C ASP A 303 -15.67 -8.57 -19.90
N SER A 304 -15.14 -7.74 -19.00
CA SER A 304 -15.93 -7.05 -17.99
C SER A 304 -16.97 -6.10 -18.61
N ILE A 305 -16.60 -5.38 -19.67
CA ILE A 305 -17.51 -4.48 -20.40
C ILE A 305 -18.58 -5.29 -21.16
N VAL A 306 -18.20 -6.38 -21.83
CA VAL A 306 -19.16 -7.21 -22.57
C VAL A 306 -20.16 -7.87 -21.62
N ILE A 307 -19.71 -8.40 -20.48
CA ILE A 307 -20.60 -8.97 -19.45
C ILE A 307 -21.56 -7.90 -18.91
N MET A 308 -21.09 -6.67 -18.69
CA MET A 308 -21.96 -5.55 -18.26
C MET A 308 -23.02 -5.22 -19.32
N GLN A 309 -22.66 -5.17 -20.60
CA GLN A 309 -23.59 -4.89 -21.70
C GLN A 309 -24.61 -6.02 -21.89
N ASP A 310 -24.19 -7.27 -21.80
CA ASP A 310 -25.04 -8.44 -21.91
C ASP A 310 -25.98 -8.61 -20.70
N GLY A 311 -25.50 -8.28 -19.50
CA GLY A 311 -26.29 -8.25 -18.27
C GLY A 311 -27.43 -7.23 -18.32
N LEU A 312 -27.26 -6.14 -19.08
CA LEU A 312 -28.29 -5.16 -19.41
C LEU A 312 -29.30 -5.65 -20.47
N HIS A 313 -28.95 -6.67 -21.27
CA HIS A 313 -29.74 -7.17 -22.41
C HIS A 313 -30.30 -8.59 -22.20
N ARG A 314 -30.73 -8.96 -20.99
CA ARG A 314 -31.24 -10.32 -20.70
C ARG A 314 -32.26 -10.82 -21.75
N GLY A 315 -31.76 -11.72 -22.60
CA GLY A 315 -32.48 -12.64 -23.48
C GLY A 315 -31.50 -13.71 -23.98
N GLU A 316 -31.41 -14.82 -23.24
CA GLU A 316 -30.82 -16.18 -23.50
C GLU A 316 -29.66 -16.43 -24.49
N ASN A 317 -29.00 -15.45 -25.10
CA ASN A 317 -27.94 -15.63 -26.12
C ASN A 317 -26.56 -15.03 -25.76
N SER A 318 -26.38 -14.46 -24.56
CA SER A 318 -25.16 -13.73 -24.16
C SER A 318 -23.86 -14.52 -24.34
N LEU A 319 -23.83 -15.81 -23.96
CA LEU A 319 -22.61 -16.63 -24.07
C LEU A 319 -22.11 -16.81 -25.51
N ARG A 320 -22.99 -16.78 -26.52
CA ARG A 320 -22.59 -16.88 -27.93
C ARG A 320 -21.99 -15.57 -28.46
N SER A 321 -22.44 -14.42 -27.96
CA SER A 321 -21.95 -13.10 -28.37
C SER A 321 -20.54 -12.83 -27.84
N THR A 322 -20.26 -13.16 -26.58
CA THR A 322 -18.90 -13.07 -26.00
C THR A 322 -17.95 -14.02 -26.72
N MET A 323 -18.43 -15.21 -27.11
CA MET A 323 -17.66 -16.18 -27.89
C MET A 323 -17.35 -15.72 -29.33
N HIS A 324 -18.24 -14.99 -30.01
CA HIS A 324 -17.92 -14.47 -31.36
C HIS A 324 -16.94 -13.29 -31.30
N LEU A 325 -17.11 -12.37 -30.35
CA LEU A 325 -16.24 -11.18 -30.23
C LEU A 325 -14.79 -11.55 -29.93
N ARG A 326 -14.54 -12.48 -28.99
CA ARG A 326 -13.19 -12.97 -28.71
C ARG A 326 -12.54 -13.62 -29.96
N GLN A 327 -13.33 -14.30 -30.80
CA GLN A 327 -12.85 -14.92 -32.04
C GLN A 327 -12.48 -13.87 -33.11
N ASP A 328 -13.28 -12.81 -33.22
CA ASP A 328 -13.06 -11.71 -34.19
C ASP A 328 -11.85 -10.83 -33.83
N TYR A 329 -11.50 -10.72 -32.54
CA TYR A 329 -10.34 -9.95 -32.05
C TYR A 329 -9.09 -10.81 -31.76
N GLY A 330 -9.10 -12.10 -32.10
CA GLY A 330 -7.95 -12.99 -31.89
C GLY A 330 -7.60 -13.22 -30.41
N ILE A 331 -8.59 -13.07 -29.53
CA ILE A 331 -8.47 -13.40 -28.10
C ILE A 331 -8.56 -14.93 -28.00
N PRO A 332 -7.52 -15.63 -27.48
CA PRO A 332 -7.49 -17.07 -27.42
C PRO A 332 -8.63 -17.61 -26.55
N PHE A 333 -9.22 -18.72 -26.99
CA PHE A 333 -10.17 -19.52 -26.23
C PHE A 333 -9.45 -20.72 -25.64
N LEU A 334 -9.13 -20.71 -24.35
CA LEU A 334 -8.73 -21.93 -23.63
C LEU A 334 -9.23 -21.93 -22.20
#